data_AF-A0AB37REZ5-F1
#
_entry.id   AF-A0AB37REZ5-F1
#
_cell.length_a   1.000
_cell.length_b   1.000
_cell.length_c   1.000
_cell.angle_alpha   90.00
_cell.angle_beta   90.00
_cell.angle_gamma   90.00
#
_symmetry.space_group_name_H-M   'P 1'
#
loop_
_entity.id
_entity.type
_entity.pdbx_description
1 polymer ?
#
loop_
_entity_poly.entity_id
_entity_poly.type
_entity_poly.pdbx_seq_one_letter_code
_entity_poly.pdbx_strand_id
1 'polypeptide(L)'
;MSLWQRLFNHHQQPKQAVLILGSGRSGTSVMTKCINLMGISLGTDNLLAPSKKINPKGYFENKDVIKIHKSLGSRVRYRPAFKGYYDSPKIKKDRADLTNYLKNFFENEQYLAIKDPRMNDYIELWQHVLADVDVLPAEIVLLRNPMDVVHSNERAWHRDTTLAMRQWQVRTLLSLRDSDRTHRILVTYEDLFGQTLTTLKRIATQFDLPWTDDEAALQAKIDDFIDPALQKSDSGESLADFEARTDVEPDVKALYLLGRQAAADPDFFASEEFQQKIDEMTDQYLADYGALYRDFNAKINSKTFFVFGEDQAQVDQVNDILRANQVKMVGTEADSHAVAEDLSERLNNETLNVKTYPLDYLVVEQKEELNNYLRKNAKREALWGIGDAKNNEIVEMLTNVSRELGADTHNVVIADDLTAIDDPRELRIAIQHLIRTLHAVERPPYQVIMADQLATPATQATLKAFVATEPTKADQPTDSKPDETFKLRTPIDFQEVAGTLTALCEQASQDSTKQATLNHFVSVNYDEILNVKGDQYANSVRN
;
A
#
# COMPACT_ATOMS: atom_id res chain seq x y z
N MET A 1 -5.73 45.55 26.08
CA MET A 1 -6.35 45.88 24.78
C MET A 1 -7.56 46.76 25.04
N SER A 2 -7.66 47.93 24.38
CA SER A 2 -8.73 48.90 24.65
C SER A 2 -10.03 48.50 23.94
N LEU A 3 -11.17 48.94 24.48
CA LEU A 3 -12.52 48.74 23.92
C LEU A 3 -12.64 49.16 22.44
N TRP A 4 -11.77 50.08 22.01
CA TRP A 4 -11.68 50.58 20.63
C TRP A 4 -11.06 49.58 19.65
N GLN A 5 -10.16 48.68 20.08
CA GLN A 5 -9.63 47.60 19.22
C GLN A 5 -10.69 46.53 18.91
N ARG A 6 -11.69 46.35 19.78
CA ARG A 6 -12.80 45.41 19.54
C ARG A 6 -13.87 45.95 18.58
N LEU A 7 -14.01 47.27 18.47
CA LEU A 7 -15.02 47.91 17.61
C LEU A 7 -14.56 48.12 16.16
N PHE A 8 -13.25 48.02 15.89
CA PHE A 8 -12.66 48.21 14.55
C PHE A 8 -11.97 46.96 13.98
N ASN A 9 -12.05 45.81 14.66
CA ASN A 9 -11.87 44.55 13.94
C ASN A 9 -13.12 44.38 13.08
N HIS A 10 -13.08 44.88 11.85
CA HIS A 10 -13.75 44.15 10.78
C HIS A 10 -13.31 42.70 10.95
N HIS A 11 -14.22 41.81 11.32
CA HIS A 11 -13.99 40.39 11.19
C HIS A 11 -13.74 40.15 9.71
N GLN A 12 -12.47 40.27 9.29
CA GLN A 12 -12.07 39.81 7.98
C GLN A 12 -12.44 38.34 7.97
N GLN A 13 -13.25 37.97 6.99
CA GLN A 13 -13.61 36.58 6.77
C GLN A 13 -12.32 35.75 6.77
N PRO A 14 -12.31 34.57 7.44
CA PRO A 14 -11.13 33.74 7.47
C PRO A 14 -10.76 33.35 6.04
N LYS A 15 -9.47 33.30 5.75
CA LYS A 15 -8.98 32.81 4.45
C LYS A 15 -9.33 31.34 4.32
N GLN A 16 -9.73 30.92 3.13
CA GLN A 16 -10.19 29.56 2.89
C GLN A 16 -9.54 28.91 1.67
N ALA A 17 -9.16 27.64 1.82
CA ALA A 17 -8.72 26.79 0.73
C ALA A 17 -9.78 25.71 0.42
N VAL A 18 -10.38 25.80 -0.75
CA VAL A 18 -11.30 24.79 -1.29
C VAL A 18 -10.51 23.62 -1.86
N LEU A 19 -10.49 22.50 -1.15
CA LEU A 19 -9.78 21.29 -1.54
C LEU A 19 -10.74 20.36 -2.28
N ILE A 20 -10.50 20.14 -3.58
CA ILE A 20 -11.32 19.21 -4.38
C ILE A 20 -10.73 17.79 -4.28
N LEU A 21 -11.38 16.96 -3.50
CA LEU A 21 -11.03 15.57 -3.20
C LEU A 21 -11.90 14.58 -4.00
N GLY A 22 -11.55 13.30 -3.89
CA GLY A 22 -12.16 12.19 -4.60
C GLY A 22 -11.23 11.57 -5.63
N SER A 23 -11.47 10.30 -5.94
CA SER A 23 -10.68 9.57 -6.95
C SER A 23 -10.70 10.29 -8.30
N GLY A 24 -9.63 10.09 -9.07
CA GLY A 24 -9.60 10.55 -10.46
C GLY A 24 -10.79 9.96 -11.20
N ARG A 25 -11.40 10.76 -12.09
CA ARG A 25 -12.61 10.39 -12.88
C ARG A 25 -13.95 10.44 -12.11
N SER A 26 -13.95 10.91 -10.86
CA SER A 26 -15.19 11.18 -10.08
C SER A 26 -15.80 12.57 -10.30
N GLY A 27 -15.45 13.28 -11.40
CA GLY A 27 -15.98 14.64 -11.67
C GLY A 27 -15.16 15.79 -11.07
N THR A 28 -13.97 15.52 -10.51
CA THR A 28 -13.14 16.55 -9.83
C THR A 28 -12.80 17.74 -10.70
N SER A 29 -12.60 17.55 -12.01
CA SER A 29 -12.33 18.67 -12.93
C SER A 29 -13.57 19.53 -13.19
N VAL A 30 -14.76 18.93 -13.19
CA VAL A 30 -16.03 19.67 -13.34
C VAL A 30 -16.29 20.49 -12.09
N MET A 31 -16.20 19.88 -10.90
CA MET A 31 -16.32 20.59 -9.62
C MET A 31 -15.33 21.75 -9.53
N THR A 32 -14.05 21.52 -9.85
CA THR A 32 -13.02 22.58 -9.83
C THR A 32 -13.41 23.77 -10.70
N LYS A 33 -13.93 23.52 -11.91
CA LYS A 33 -14.35 24.61 -12.80
C LYS A 33 -15.60 25.31 -12.32
N CYS A 34 -16.59 24.59 -11.79
CA CYS A 34 -17.78 25.18 -11.20
C CYS A 34 -17.44 26.12 -10.03
N ILE A 35 -16.56 25.68 -9.12
CA ILE A 35 -16.02 26.51 -8.03
C ILE A 35 -15.30 27.75 -8.59
N ASN A 36 -14.53 27.60 -9.67
CA ASN A 36 -13.93 28.75 -10.34
C ASN A 36 -14.96 29.71 -10.97
N LEU A 37 -16.06 29.20 -11.53
CA LEU A 37 -17.14 30.03 -12.07
C LEU A 37 -17.90 30.81 -10.98
N MET A 38 -17.88 30.34 -9.73
CA MET A 38 -18.36 31.10 -8.56
C MET A 38 -17.44 32.28 -8.18
N GLY A 39 -16.29 32.43 -8.84
CA GLY A 39 -15.33 33.51 -8.59
C GLY A 39 -14.15 33.12 -7.70
N ILE A 40 -14.02 31.84 -7.33
CA ILE A 40 -12.88 31.37 -6.53
C ILE A 40 -11.66 31.15 -7.42
N SER A 41 -10.51 31.69 -7.01
CA SER A 41 -9.27 31.64 -7.78
C SER A 41 -8.68 30.22 -7.81
N LEU A 42 -8.05 29.86 -8.94
CA LEU A 42 -7.25 28.63 -9.07
C LEU A 42 -5.77 28.85 -8.71
N GLY A 43 -5.42 30.05 -8.24
CA GLY A 43 -4.08 30.42 -7.80
C GLY A 43 -3.09 30.76 -8.90
N THR A 44 -3.29 30.26 -10.11
CA THR A 44 -2.34 30.46 -11.22
C THR A 44 -2.97 30.18 -12.57
N ASP A 45 -2.41 30.81 -13.62
CA ASP A 45 -2.65 30.43 -15.01
C ASP A 45 -1.75 29.27 -15.47
N ASN A 46 -0.76 28.86 -14.66
CA ASN A 46 0.12 27.73 -14.95
C ASN A 46 -0.54 26.37 -14.64
N LEU A 47 -1.69 26.14 -15.25
CA LEU A 47 -2.46 24.92 -15.10
C LEU A 47 -2.00 23.83 -16.08
N LEU A 48 -2.22 22.57 -15.71
CA LEU A 48 -1.98 21.42 -16.58
C LEU A 48 -2.83 21.55 -17.86
N ALA A 49 -2.16 21.43 -19.00
CA ALA A 49 -2.80 21.58 -20.30
C ALA A 49 -3.93 20.55 -20.51
N PRO A 50 -5.03 20.93 -21.18
CA PRO A 50 -6.10 20.00 -21.52
C PRO A 50 -5.59 18.87 -22.43
N SER A 51 -6.20 17.70 -22.29
CA SER A 51 -6.00 16.59 -23.23
C SER A 51 -7.19 16.54 -24.18
N LYS A 52 -6.97 16.84 -25.47
CA LYS A 52 -8.05 16.82 -26.47
C LYS A 52 -8.83 15.50 -26.50
N LYS A 53 -8.18 14.37 -26.17
CA LYS A 53 -8.80 13.04 -26.18
C LYS A 53 -9.44 12.66 -24.84
N ILE A 54 -8.82 13.03 -23.72
CA ILE A 54 -9.17 12.50 -22.39
C ILE A 54 -9.96 13.51 -21.56
N ASN A 55 -9.61 14.79 -21.65
CA ASN A 55 -10.24 15.88 -20.91
C ASN A 55 -10.08 17.20 -21.69
N PRO A 56 -10.90 17.43 -22.73
CA PRO A 56 -10.72 18.53 -23.66
C PRO A 56 -11.01 19.89 -23.03
N LYS A 57 -11.87 19.95 -22.00
CA LYS A 57 -12.22 21.19 -21.29
C LYS A 57 -11.23 21.57 -20.17
N GLY A 58 -10.21 20.75 -19.93
CA GLY A 58 -9.10 21.08 -19.00
C GLY A 58 -9.14 20.33 -17.67
N TYR A 59 -7.95 20.12 -17.12
CA TYR A 59 -7.79 19.45 -15.82
C TYR A 59 -7.91 20.43 -14.66
N PHE A 60 -7.53 21.70 -14.82
CA PHE A 60 -7.50 22.69 -13.72
C PHE A 60 -6.59 22.27 -12.56
N GLU A 61 -5.49 21.58 -12.87
CA GLU A 61 -4.49 21.16 -11.87
C GLU A 61 -3.32 22.13 -11.91
N ASN A 62 -2.94 22.69 -10.75
CA ASN A 62 -1.78 23.55 -10.63
C ASN A 62 -0.48 22.74 -10.82
N LYS A 63 0.37 23.12 -11.77
CA LYS A 63 1.61 22.37 -12.08
C LYS A 63 2.63 22.38 -10.94
N ASP A 64 2.68 23.42 -10.12
CA ASP A 64 3.58 23.50 -8.98
C ASP A 64 3.14 22.51 -7.89
N VAL A 65 1.83 22.44 -7.62
CA VAL A 65 1.24 21.44 -6.74
C VAL A 65 1.47 20.02 -7.27
N ILE A 66 1.28 19.79 -8.58
CA ILE A 66 1.59 18.48 -9.21
C ILE A 66 3.05 18.11 -9.00
N LYS A 67 3.98 19.05 -9.16
CA LYS A 67 5.41 18.81 -8.98
C LYS A 67 5.71 18.39 -7.54
N ILE A 68 5.13 19.06 -6.56
CA ILE A 68 5.30 18.72 -5.14
C ILE A 68 4.67 17.35 -4.83
N HIS A 69 3.45 17.07 -5.27
CA HIS A 69 2.81 15.75 -5.11
C HIS A 69 3.57 14.61 -5.81
N LYS A 70 4.25 14.87 -6.93
CA LYS A 70 5.12 13.90 -7.58
C LYS A 70 6.35 13.58 -6.72
N SER A 71 6.98 14.62 -6.16
CA SER A 71 8.12 14.50 -5.24
C SER A 71 7.73 13.77 -3.96
N LEU A 72 6.63 14.17 -3.30
CA LEU A 72 6.07 13.48 -2.14
C LEU A 72 5.87 11.98 -2.39
N GLY A 73 5.21 11.62 -3.50
CA GLY A 73 4.94 10.23 -3.81
C GLY A 73 6.15 9.44 -4.33
N SER A 74 7.32 10.08 -4.44
CA SER A 74 8.60 9.39 -4.64
C SER A 74 9.35 9.15 -3.32
N ARG A 75 8.92 9.81 -2.24
CA ARG A 75 9.49 9.71 -0.89
C ARG A 75 8.65 8.84 0.03
N VAL A 76 7.32 8.92 -0.12
CA VAL A 76 6.34 8.09 0.56
C VAL A 76 5.50 7.42 -0.52
N ARG A 77 5.81 6.18 -0.87
CA ARG A 77 5.25 5.52 -2.05
C ARG A 77 4.02 4.65 -1.77
N TYR A 78 3.62 4.43 -0.53
CA TYR A 78 2.52 3.52 -0.18
C TYR A 78 1.32 4.26 0.43
N ARG A 79 0.10 3.81 0.16
CA ARG A 79 -1.13 4.43 0.67
C ARG A 79 -2.09 3.39 1.29
N PRO A 80 -2.69 3.66 2.47
CA PRO A 80 -2.44 4.79 3.39
C PRO A 80 -0.97 4.94 3.79
N ALA A 81 -0.47 6.18 3.85
CA ALA A 81 0.89 6.47 4.32
C ALA A 81 0.96 6.25 5.83
N PHE A 82 2.15 6.07 6.41
CA PHE A 82 2.34 5.87 7.86
C PHE A 82 1.83 7.04 8.71
N LYS A 83 1.41 6.77 9.94
CA LYS A 83 0.90 7.79 10.85
C LYS A 83 1.98 8.83 11.12
N GLY A 84 1.63 10.11 10.99
CA GLY A 84 2.58 11.21 11.19
C GLY A 84 3.52 11.49 10.02
N TYR A 85 3.29 10.90 8.84
CA TYR A 85 4.14 11.14 7.67
C TYR A 85 4.26 12.63 7.29
N TYR A 86 3.25 13.43 7.61
CA TYR A 86 3.19 14.87 7.33
C TYR A 86 4.33 15.67 7.98
N ASP A 87 4.91 15.18 9.08
CA ASP A 87 6.06 15.79 9.77
C ASP A 87 7.37 15.02 9.55
N SER A 88 7.38 14.01 8.69
CA SER A 88 8.55 13.19 8.43
C SER A 88 9.71 14.02 7.83
N PRO A 89 10.97 13.81 8.30
CA PRO A 89 12.14 14.39 7.67
C PRO A 89 12.25 14.06 6.17
N LYS A 90 11.71 12.91 5.73
CA LYS A 90 11.71 12.46 4.33
C LYS A 90 11.05 13.48 3.39
N ILE A 91 10.05 14.23 3.87
CA ILE A 91 9.24 15.18 3.10
C ILE A 91 9.35 16.64 3.55
N LYS A 92 10.28 16.97 4.45
CA LYS A 92 10.43 18.34 5.02
C LYS A 92 10.49 19.43 3.96
N LYS A 93 11.19 19.18 2.85
CA LYS A 93 11.27 20.11 1.72
C LYS A 93 9.91 20.30 1.04
N ASP A 94 9.18 19.22 0.81
CA ASP A 94 7.87 19.25 0.14
C ASP A 94 6.82 19.97 0.97
N ARG A 95 6.79 19.73 2.30
CA ARG A 95 5.96 20.48 3.26
C ARG A 95 6.27 21.98 3.19
N ALA A 96 7.55 22.36 3.23
CA ALA A 96 7.97 23.76 3.13
C ALA A 96 7.59 24.39 1.77
N ASP A 97 7.74 23.66 0.67
CA ASP A 97 7.36 24.13 -0.67
C ASP A 97 5.83 24.36 -0.75
N LEU A 98 5.00 23.49 -0.16
CA LEU A 98 3.54 23.68 -0.05
C LEU A 98 3.17 24.87 0.85
N THR A 99 3.77 24.98 2.03
CA THR A 99 3.53 26.11 2.94
C THR A 99 3.87 27.45 2.27
N ASN A 100 4.99 27.52 1.55
CA ASN A 100 5.38 28.74 0.83
C ASN A 100 4.43 29.05 -0.33
N TYR A 101 3.98 28.04 -1.06
CA TYR A 101 2.94 28.20 -2.09
C TYR A 101 1.68 28.86 -1.51
N LEU A 102 1.20 28.34 -0.36
CA LEU A 102 0.02 28.88 0.32
C LEU A 102 0.26 30.30 0.83
N LYS A 103 1.37 30.57 1.52
CA LYS A 103 1.72 31.92 2.02
C LYS A 103 1.67 32.95 0.90
N ASN A 104 2.38 32.68 -0.20
CA ASN A 104 2.47 33.61 -1.32
C ASN A 104 1.10 33.89 -1.95
N PHE A 105 0.26 32.86 -2.10
CA PHE A 105 -1.09 33.06 -2.65
C PHE A 105 -1.95 33.92 -1.70
N PHE A 106 -2.00 33.53 -0.44
CA PHE A 106 -2.85 34.16 0.57
C PHE A 106 -2.33 35.52 1.06
N GLU A 107 -1.21 36.04 0.54
CA GLU A 107 -0.80 37.43 0.78
C GLU A 107 -1.85 38.44 0.32
N ASN A 108 -2.51 38.18 -0.83
CA ASN A 108 -3.41 39.12 -1.48
C ASN A 108 -4.81 38.56 -1.77
N GLU A 109 -5.03 37.29 -1.44
CA GLU A 109 -6.23 36.55 -1.84
C GLU A 109 -6.96 35.99 -0.61
N GLN A 110 -8.27 35.83 -0.73
CA GLN A 110 -9.13 35.30 0.34
C GLN A 110 -9.50 33.82 0.13
N TYR A 111 -9.63 33.39 -1.13
CA TYR A 111 -10.13 32.08 -1.48
C TYR A 111 -9.26 31.41 -2.54
N LEU A 112 -8.85 30.17 -2.29
CA LEU A 112 -8.07 29.35 -3.22
C LEU A 112 -8.75 28.01 -3.47
N ALA A 113 -9.03 27.67 -4.72
CA ALA A 113 -9.41 26.30 -5.10
C ALA A 113 -8.18 25.52 -5.56
N ILE A 114 -7.95 24.35 -4.96
CA ILE A 114 -6.81 23.49 -5.25
C ILE A 114 -7.30 22.10 -5.64
N LYS A 115 -6.80 21.59 -6.76
CA LYS A 115 -7.08 20.22 -7.20
C LYS A 115 -5.84 19.54 -7.76
N ASP A 116 -5.59 18.35 -7.26
CA ASP A 116 -4.77 17.31 -7.90
C ASP A 116 -5.41 15.97 -7.49
N PRO A 117 -5.65 15.02 -8.40
CA PRO A 117 -6.20 13.71 -8.02
C PRO A 117 -5.39 12.95 -6.95
N ARG A 118 -4.09 13.28 -6.79
CA ARG A 118 -3.19 12.75 -5.75
C ARG A 118 -3.35 13.45 -4.40
N MET A 119 -4.11 14.53 -4.29
CA MET A 119 -4.34 15.24 -3.04
C MET A 119 -4.94 14.33 -1.97
N ASN A 120 -5.80 13.38 -2.37
CA ASN A 120 -6.32 12.32 -1.51
C ASN A 120 -5.22 11.49 -0.82
N ASP A 121 -4.05 11.41 -1.45
CA ASP A 121 -2.90 10.68 -0.93
C ASP A 121 -2.16 11.50 0.16
N TYR A 122 -2.56 12.75 0.43
CA TYR A 122 -1.86 13.74 1.25
C TYR A 122 -2.78 14.63 2.13
N ILE A 123 -4.00 14.21 2.44
CA ILE A 123 -5.02 15.08 3.07
C ILE A 123 -4.55 15.65 4.40
N GLU A 124 -4.03 14.82 5.31
CA GLU A 124 -3.49 15.29 6.59
C GLU A 124 -2.37 16.32 6.40
N LEU A 125 -1.44 16.09 5.46
CA LEU A 125 -0.39 17.07 5.15
C LEU A 125 -1.00 18.42 4.71
N TRP A 126 -2.05 18.41 3.89
CA TRP A 126 -2.76 19.63 3.49
C TRP A 126 -3.36 20.36 4.68
N GLN A 127 -4.05 19.66 5.58
CA GLN A 127 -4.63 20.25 6.80
C GLN A 127 -3.54 20.90 7.67
N HIS A 128 -2.41 20.23 7.87
CA HIS A 128 -1.28 20.77 8.63
C HIS A 128 -0.66 22.01 7.97
N VAL A 129 -0.41 22.01 6.65
CA VAL A 129 0.18 23.20 5.99
C VAL A 129 -0.79 24.37 5.88
N LEU A 130 -2.11 24.12 5.88
CA LEU A 130 -3.14 25.16 5.94
C LEU A 130 -3.21 25.79 7.34
N ALA A 131 -3.16 24.96 8.39
CA ALA A 131 -3.09 25.43 9.77
C ALA A 131 -1.83 26.29 10.02
N ASP A 132 -0.67 25.90 9.46
CA ASP A 132 0.58 26.67 9.55
C ASP A 132 0.51 28.10 8.96
N VAL A 133 -0.51 28.39 8.14
CA VAL A 133 -0.71 29.68 7.48
C VAL A 133 -2.04 30.34 7.85
N ASP A 134 -2.70 29.85 8.91
CA ASP A 134 -3.99 30.35 9.40
C ASP A 134 -5.10 30.38 8.33
N VAL A 135 -5.17 29.33 7.50
CA VAL A 135 -6.19 29.16 6.46
C VAL A 135 -7.11 28.00 6.82
N LEU A 136 -8.42 28.21 6.72
CA LEU A 136 -9.41 27.16 6.95
C LEU A 136 -9.59 26.28 5.68
N PRO A 137 -9.66 24.95 5.82
CA PRO A 137 -10.01 24.09 4.71
C PRO A 137 -11.52 24.20 4.38
N ALA A 138 -11.87 23.91 3.13
CA ALA A 138 -13.22 23.63 2.66
C ALA A 138 -13.14 22.41 1.74
N GLU A 139 -13.26 21.22 2.32
CA GLU A 139 -12.97 19.96 1.65
C GLU A 139 -14.22 19.41 0.95
N ILE A 140 -14.17 19.34 -0.38
CA ILE A 140 -15.24 18.79 -1.21
C ILE A 140 -14.84 17.39 -1.65
N VAL A 141 -15.44 16.38 -1.04
CA VAL A 141 -15.18 14.97 -1.37
C VAL A 141 -16.14 14.52 -2.47
N LEU A 142 -15.60 14.08 -3.62
CA LEU A 142 -16.42 13.54 -4.70
C LEU A 142 -16.49 12.02 -4.67
N LEU A 143 -17.71 11.50 -4.66
CA LEU A 143 -18.01 10.06 -4.73
C LEU A 143 -18.66 9.70 -6.06
N ARG A 144 -18.17 8.62 -6.68
CA ARG A 144 -18.73 8.08 -7.93
C ARG A 144 -18.74 6.56 -7.87
N ASN A 145 -19.73 5.95 -8.53
CA ASN A 145 -19.79 4.51 -8.78
C ASN A 145 -18.41 3.96 -9.19
N PRO A 146 -17.85 2.97 -8.46
CA PRO A 146 -16.52 2.43 -8.73
C PRO A 146 -16.40 1.85 -10.15
N MET A 147 -17.44 1.21 -10.67
CA MET A 147 -17.42 0.60 -12.01
C MET A 147 -17.28 1.67 -13.10
N ASP A 148 -18.00 2.78 -12.97
CA ASP A 148 -17.87 3.90 -13.88
C ASP A 148 -16.47 4.52 -13.86
N VAL A 149 -15.86 4.61 -12.67
CA VAL A 149 -14.48 5.11 -12.49
C VAL A 149 -13.48 4.17 -13.15
N VAL A 150 -13.63 2.86 -12.97
CA VAL A 150 -12.80 1.82 -13.61
C VAL A 150 -12.91 1.91 -15.12
N HIS A 151 -14.13 1.88 -15.67
CA HIS A 151 -14.36 2.02 -17.12
C HIS A 151 -13.81 3.35 -17.66
N SER A 152 -13.87 4.43 -16.87
CA SER A 152 -13.32 5.73 -17.28
C SER A 152 -11.79 5.68 -17.34
N ASN A 153 -11.14 5.01 -16.39
CA ASN A 153 -9.69 4.84 -16.35
C ASN A 153 -9.21 3.93 -17.47
N GLU A 154 -9.91 2.82 -17.73
CA GLU A 154 -9.62 1.92 -18.85
C GLU A 154 -9.66 2.68 -20.18
N ARG A 155 -10.75 3.41 -20.47
CA ARG A 155 -10.87 4.15 -21.74
C ARG A 155 -9.90 5.32 -21.86
N ALA A 156 -9.56 5.99 -20.76
CA ALA A 156 -8.69 7.16 -20.78
C ALA A 156 -7.19 6.81 -20.80
N TRP A 157 -6.80 5.76 -20.07
CA TRP A 157 -5.41 5.47 -19.74
C TRP A 157 -5.00 4.01 -19.97
N HIS A 158 -5.90 3.16 -20.47
CA HIS A 158 -5.67 1.71 -20.61
C HIS A 158 -5.17 1.07 -19.31
N ARG A 159 -5.71 1.56 -18.19
CA ARG A 159 -5.34 1.06 -16.87
C ARG A 159 -5.99 -0.31 -16.65
N ASP A 160 -5.21 -1.21 -16.06
CA ASP A 160 -5.69 -2.50 -15.56
C ASP A 160 -6.88 -2.32 -14.61
N THR A 161 -7.88 -3.18 -14.73
CA THR A 161 -9.15 -3.12 -13.98
C THR A 161 -8.94 -3.26 -12.49
N THR A 162 -8.16 -4.25 -12.06
CA THR A 162 -7.86 -4.49 -10.65
C THR A 162 -7.14 -3.30 -10.04
N LEU A 163 -6.13 -2.77 -10.74
CA LEU A 163 -5.41 -1.59 -10.30
C LEU A 163 -6.31 -0.34 -10.24
N ALA A 164 -7.15 -0.12 -11.25
CA ALA A 164 -8.08 1.00 -11.26
C ALA A 164 -9.06 0.92 -10.08
N MET A 165 -9.55 -0.29 -9.78
CA MET A 165 -10.45 -0.55 -8.65
C MET A 165 -9.75 -0.29 -7.31
N ARG A 166 -8.56 -0.85 -7.10
CA ARG A 166 -7.78 -0.65 -5.85
C ARG A 166 -7.40 0.81 -5.65
N GLN A 167 -7.07 1.53 -6.73
CA GLN A 167 -6.81 2.97 -6.65
C GLN A 167 -8.07 3.77 -6.31
N TRP A 168 -9.24 3.38 -6.81
CA TRP A 168 -10.50 3.99 -6.39
C TRP A 168 -10.78 3.72 -4.91
N GLN A 169 -10.63 2.47 -4.44
CA GLN A 169 -10.86 2.11 -3.05
C GLN A 169 -9.98 2.91 -2.10
N VAL A 170 -8.65 2.86 -2.28
CA VAL A 170 -7.74 3.51 -1.33
C VAL A 170 -7.99 5.02 -1.26
N ARG A 171 -8.27 5.66 -2.39
CA ARG A 171 -8.50 7.12 -2.41
C ARG A 171 -9.86 7.50 -1.84
N THR A 172 -10.87 6.66 -2.04
CA THR A 172 -12.18 6.87 -1.42
C THR A 172 -12.08 6.68 0.09
N LEU A 173 -11.43 5.60 0.57
CA LEU A 173 -11.13 5.38 1.99
C LEU A 173 -10.45 6.60 2.60
N LEU A 174 -9.30 7.02 2.03
CA LEU A 174 -8.57 8.20 2.52
C LEU A 174 -9.42 9.47 2.51
N SER A 175 -10.18 9.72 1.44
CA SER A 175 -11.01 10.93 1.35
C SER A 175 -12.15 10.98 2.36
N LEU A 176 -12.69 9.82 2.75
CA LEU A 176 -13.77 9.71 3.73
C LEU A 176 -13.23 9.66 5.17
N ARG A 177 -12.07 9.03 5.37
CA ARG A 177 -11.44 8.83 6.67
C ARG A 177 -10.65 10.05 7.15
N ASP A 178 -9.83 10.63 6.28
CA ASP A 178 -8.81 11.62 6.66
C ASP A 178 -9.27 13.07 6.46
N SER A 179 -10.43 13.29 5.84
CA SER A 179 -11.00 14.63 5.67
C SER A 179 -11.42 15.26 7.01
N ASP A 180 -11.33 16.58 7.11
CA ASP A 180 -11.69 17.32 8.31
C ASP A 180 -13.20 17.22 8.54
N ARG A 181 -13.60 16.48 9.58
CA ARG A 181 -15.00 16.22 9.96
C ARG A 181 -15.85 17.48 10.09
N THR A 182 -15.24 18.62 10.41
CA THR A 182 -15.93 19.91 10.60
C THR A 182 -15.91 20.80 9.37
N HIS A 183 -15.03 20.52 8.41
CA HIS A 183 -14.82 21.34 7.21
C HIS A 183 -14.92 20.52 5.92
N ARG A 184 -15.78 19.50 5.89
CA ARG A 184 -15.97 18.62 4.73
C ARG A 184 -17.42 18.53 4.26
N ILE A 185 -17.61 18.32 2.96
CA ILE A 185 -18.89 17.99 2.33
C ILE A 185 -18.70 16.84 1.34
N LEU A 186 -19.62 15.88 1.35
CA LEU A 186 -19.65 14.78 0.39
C LEU A 186 -20.63 15.10 -0.75
N VAL A 187 -20.16 14.95 -1.98
CA VAL A 187 -20.95 15.22 -3.19
C VAL A 187 -20.88 14.00 -4.10
N THR A 188 -22.04 13.45 -4.45
CA THR A 188 -22.12 12.36 -5.42
C THR A 188 -21.96 12.90 -6.84
N TYR A 189 -21.52 12.04 -7.76
CA TYR A 189 -21.47 12.36 -9.18
C TYR A 189 -22.85 12.78 -9.70
N GLU A 190 -23.91 12.11 -9.25
CA GLU A 190 -25.29 12.37 -9.62
C GLU A 190 -25.79 13.72 -9.13
N ASP A 191 -25.43 14.13 -7.90
CA ASP A 191 -25.73 15.48 -7.40
C ASP A 191 -25.01 16.56 -8.21
N LEU A 192 -23.74 16.30 -8.58
CA LEU A 192 -22.95 17.24 -9.36
C LEU A 192 -23.52 17.49 -10.75
N PHE A 193 -24.01 16.45 -11.43
CA PHE A 193 -24.50 16.58 -12.81
C PHE A 193 -26.02 16.74 -12.93
N GLY A 194 -26.79 16.16 -12.00
CA GLY A 194 -28.25 16.24 -11.98
C GLY A 194 -28.80 17.48 -11.29
N GLN A 195 -28.04 18.09 -10.37
CA GLN A 195 -28.49 19.25 -9.57
C GLN A 195 -27.36 20.28 -9.36
N THR A 196 -26.56 20.55 -10.40
CA THR A 196 -25.30 21.33 -10.30
C THR A 196 -25.41 22.60 -9.47
N LEU A 197 -26.31 23.53 -9.81
CA LEU A 197 -26.42 24.83 -9.14
C LEU A 197 -26.84 24.69 -7.67
N THR A 198 -27.81 23.81 -7.37
CA THR A 198 -28.23 23.49 -6.01
C THR A 198 -27.07 22.92 -5.18
N THR A 199 -26.29 22.01 -5.78
CA THR A 199 -25.10 21.44 -5.17
C THR A 199 -24.05 22.51 -4.85
N LEU A 200 -23.79 23.44 -5.78
CA LEU A 200 -22.86 24.55 -5.55
C LEU A 200 -23.35 25.52 -4.47
N LYS A 201 -24.67 25.79 -4.43
CA LYS A 201 -25.26 26.65 -3.40
C LYS A 201 -25.14 26.03 -2.01
N ARG A 202 -25.35 24.71 -1.91
CA ARG A 202 -25.13 23.93 -0.68
C ARG A 202 -23.68 24.03 -0.21
N ILE A 203 -22.70 23.83 -1.10
CA ILE A 203 -21.27 23.97 -0.81
C ILE A 203 -20.95 25.40 -0.33
N ALA A 204 -21.44 26.41 -1.04
CA ALA A 204 -21.18 27.80 -0.70
C ALA A 204 -21.76 28.17 0.66
N THR A 205 -22.97 27.71 0.96
CA THR A 205 -23.65 27.96 2.23
C THR A 205 -22.92 27.27 3.39
N GLN A 206 -22.52 26.02 3.21
CA GLN A 206 -21.87 25.24 4.27
C GLN A 206 -20.50 25.83 4.67
N PHE A 207 -19.77 26.36 3.72
CA PHE A 207 -18.42 26.89 3.94
C PHE A 207 -18.34 28.42 3.96
N ASP A 208 -19.47 29.14 3.90
CA ASP A 208 -19.50 30.61 3.79
C ASP A 208 -18.63 31.16 2.61
N LEU A 209 -18.68 30.46 1.47
CA LEU A 209 -17.97 30.87 0.26
C LEU A 209 -18.77 31.92 -0.53
N PRO A 210 -18.10 32.71 -1.39
CA PRO A 210 -18.77 33.68 -2.24
C PRO A 210 -19.89 33.07 -3.07
N TRP A 211 -21.05 33.73 -3.07
CA TRP A 211 -22.21 33.39 -3.89
C TRP A 211 -22.68 34.60 -4.68
N THR A 212 -23.16 34.40 -5.90
CA THR A 212 -23.64 35.47 -6.78
C THR A 212 -25.13 35.72 -6.56
N ASP A 213 -25.55 36.99 -6.66
CA ASP A 213 -26.97 37.35 -6.67
C ASP A 213 -27.65 36.99 -8.01
N ASP A 214 -26.87 36.91 -9.10
CA ASP A 214 -27.34 36.52 -10.43
C ASP A 214 -27.08 35.03 -10.69
N GLU A 215 -27.93 34.19 -10.11
CA GLU A 215 -27.89 32.73 -10.28
C GLU A 215 -28.13 32.31 -11.75
N ALA A 216 -28.90 33.07 -12.51
CA ALA A 216 -29.19 32.78 -13.92
C ALA A 216 -27.93 32.94 -14.78
N ALA A 217 -27.12 33.98 -14.55
CA ALA A 217 -25.85 34.15 -15.24
C ALA A 217 -24.84 33.05 -14.88
N LEU A 218 -24.81 32.59 -13.62
CA LEU A 218 -23.96 31.48 -13.22
C LEU A 218 -24.42 30.16 -13.87
N GLN A 219 -25.73 29.88 -13.87
CA GLN A 219 -26.30 28.72 -14.54
C GLN A 219 -25.93 28.69 -16.03
N ALA A 220 -26.06 29.81 -16.74
CA ALA A 220 -25.68 29.88 -18.15
C ALA A 220 -24.19 29.57 -18.40
N LYS A 221 -23.28 30.02 -17.52
CA LYS A 221 -21.85 29.66 -17.59
C LYS A 221 -21.60 28.19 -17.30
N ILE A 222 -22.35 27.60 -16.38
CA ILE A 222 -22.28 26.17 -16.04
C ILE A 222 -22.75 25.34 -17.23
N ASP A 223 -23.87 25.70 -17.86
CA ASP A 223 -24.45 24.99 -19.00
C ASP A 223 -23.55 25.03 -20.23
N ASP A 224 -22.87 26.15 -20.49
CA ASP A 224 -21.86 26.25 -21.55
C ASP A 224 -20.63 25.35 -21.27
N PHE A 225 -20.27 25.22 -19.99
CA PHE A 225 -19.13 24.43 -19.57
C PHE A 225 -19.41 22.92 -19.46
N ILE A 226 -20.55 22.47 -18.96
CA ILE A 226 -20.86 21.04 -18.81
C ILE A 226 -21.39 20.51 -20.14
N ASP A 227 -20.59 19.68 -20.80
CA ASP A 227 -21.00 19.00 -22.03
C ASP A 227 -21.36 17.54 -21.75
N PRO A 228 -22.65 17.14 -21.87
CA PRO A 228 -23.09 15.77 -21.68
C PRO A 228 -22.36 14.76 -22.59
N ALA A 229 -21.93 15.16 -23.79
CA ALA A 229 -21.21 14.27 -24.72
C ALA A 229 -19.81 13.87 -24.23
N LEU A 230 -19.27 14.57 -23.23
CA LEU A 230 -18.01 14.21 -22.58
C LEU A 230 -18.20 13.19 -21.44
N GLN A 231 -19.44 12.92 -21.02
CA GLN A 231 -19.77 11.94 -19.97
C GLN A 231 -19.84 10.51 -20.51
N LYS A 232 -18.73 10.01 -21.05
CA LYS A 232 -18.68 8.73 -21.78
C LYS A 232 -18.68 7.47 -20.89
N SER A 233 -18.74 7.64 -19.57
CA SER A 233 -18.50 6.60 -18.56
C SER A 233 -19.61 6.47 -17.54
N ASP A 234 -20.71 7.17 -17.74
CA ASP A 234 -21.86 7.08 -16.86
C ASP A 234 -22.71 5.89 -17.31
N SER A 235 -22.82 4.88 -16.46
CA SER A 235 -23.66 3.72 -16.74
C SER A 235 -25.15 4.05 -16.62
N GLY A 236 -25.51 5.14 -15.94
CA GLY A 236 -26.89 5.41 -15.53
C GLY A 236 -27.45 4.35 -14.58
N GLU A 237 -26.57 3.53 -13.99
CA GLU A 237 -26.93 2.43 -13.08
C GLU A 237 -27.57 2.99 -11.81
N SER A 238 -28.72 2.43 -11.42
CA SER A 238 -29.37 2.83 -10.17
C SER A 238 -28.62 2.27 -8.95
N LEU A 239 -28.83 2.85 -7.77
CA LEU A 239 -28.23 2.33 -6.54
C LEU A 239 -28.66 0.88 -6.26
N ALA A 240 -29.93 0.55 -6.51
CA ALA A 240 -30.46 -0.81 -6.36
C ALA A 240 -29.82 -1.80 -7.34
N ASP A 241 -29.57 -1.38 -8.58
CA ASP A 241 -28.88 -2.22 -9.57
C ASP A 241 -27.42 -2.47 -9.14
N PHE A 242 -26.73 -1.43 -8.64
CA PHE A 242 -25.37 -1.58 -8.11
C PHE A 242 -25.32 -2.52 -6.90
N GLU A 243 -26.27 -2.41 -5.96
CA GLU A 243 -26.39 -3.31 -4.80
C GLU A 243 -26.54 -4.77 -5.22
N ALA A 244 -27.30 -5.02 -6.30
CA ALA A 244 -27.57 -6.35 -6.82
C ALA A 244 -26.40 -6.98 -7.61
N ARG A 245 -25.35 -6.21 -7.96
CA ARG A 245 -24.18 -6.71 -8.69
C ARG A 245 -23.47 -7.84 -7.96
N THR A 246 -23.08 -8.89 -8.66
CA THR A 246 -22.28 -10.01 -8.09
C THR A 246 -20.82 -9.99 -8.56
N ASP A 247 -20.48 -9.09 -9.48
CA ASP A 247 -19.16 -8.91 -10.08
C ASP A 247 -18.31 -7.83 -9.38
N VAL A 248 -18.78 -7.31 -8.24
CA VAL A 248 -18.08 -6.34 -7.40
C VAL A 248 -17.78 -6.97 -6.05
N GLU A 249 -16.50 -6.91 -5.65
CA GLU A 249 -16.05 -7.44 -4.36
C GLU A 249 -16.81 -6.82 -3.18
N PRO A 250 -17.11 -7.59 -2.11
CA PRO A 250 -17.95 -7.13 -1.01
C PRO A 250 -17.44 -5.85 -0.33
N ASP A 251 -16.12 -5.71 -0.18
CA ASP A 251 -15.43 -4.58 0.43
C ASP A 251 -15.57 -3.29 -0.41
N VAL A 252 -15.41 -3.38 -1.73
CA VAL A 252 -15.65 -2.31 -2.70
C VAL A 252 -17.10 -1.84 -2.61
N LYS A 253 -18.04 -2.80 -2.63
CA LYS A 253 -19.47 -2.52 -2.59
C LYS A 253 -19.84 -1.81 -1.30
N ALA A 254 -19.43 -2.36 -0.15
CA ALA A 254 -19.69 -1.77 1.16
C ALA A 254 -19.19 -0.32 1.24
N LEU A 255 -18.01 -0.04 0.68
CA LEU A 255 -17.41 1.30 0.74
C LEU A 255 -18.24 2.31 -0.06
N TYR A 256 -18.66 1.93 -1.27
CA TYR A 256 -19.50 2.78 -2.09
C TYR A 256 -20.84 3.05 -1.40
N LEU A 257 -21.51 2.01 -0.89
CA LEU A 257 -22.81 2.14 -0.24
C LEU A 257 -22.75 2.98 1.04
N LEU A 258 -21.69 2.83 1.85
CA LEU A 258 -21.45 3.67 3.02
C LEU A 258 -21.31 5.16 2.61
N GLY A 259 -20.54 5.43 1.55
CA GLY A 259 -20.42 6.77 0.99
C GLY A 259 -21.75 7.32 0.45
N ARG A 260 -22.60 6.47 -0.16
CA ARG A 260 -23.94 6.87 -0.63
C ARG A 260 -24.87 7.22 0.52
N GLN A 261 -24.84 6.43 1.60
CA GLN A 261 -25.58 6.73 2.82
C GLN A 261 -25.12 8.05 3.43
N ALA A 262 -23.81 8.26 3.56
CA ALA A 262 -23.23 9.50 4.08
C ALA A 262 -23.56 10.73 3.22
N ALA A 263 -23.67 10.59 1.91
CA ALA A 263 -24.06 11.70 1.04
C ALA A 263 -25.54 12.08 1.19
N ALA A 264 -26.39 11.10 1.54
CA ALA A 264 -27.81 11.30 1.77
C ALA A 264 -28.14 11.80 3.18
N ASP A 265 -27.25 11.53 4.15
CA ASP A 265 -27.41 11.88 5.56
C ASP A 265 -26.16 12.61 6.10
N PRO A 266 -26.13 13.95 6.04
CA PRO A 266 -25.02 14.75 6.53
C PRO A 266 -24.73 14.60 8.03
N ASP A 267 -25.76 14.34 8.84
CA ASP A 267 -25.59 14.12 10.29
C ASP A 267 -24.88 12.79 10.54
N PHE A 268 -25.26 11.74 9.80
CA PHE A 268 -24.52 10.49 9.79
C PHE A 268 -23.07 10.68 9.33
N PHE A 269 -22.81 11.42 8.25
CA PHE A 269 -21.44 11.66 7.78
C PHE A 269 -20.55 12.41 8.79
N ALA A 270 -21.14 13.28 9.61
CA ALA A 270 -20.44 13.98 10.69
C ALA A 270 -20.27 13.13 11.97
N SER A 271 -21.06 12.06 12.12
CA SER A 271 -21.13 11.25 13.33
C SER A 271 -19.84 10.46 13.63
N GLU A 272 -19.68 10.08 14.89
CA GLU A 272 -18.64 9.12 15.31
C GLU A 272 -18.90 7.72 14.74
N GLU A 273 -20.17 7.35 14.52
CA GLU A 273 -20.54 6.05 13.94
C GLU A 273 -19.98 5.89 12.53
N PHE A 274 -20.10 6.92 11.68
CA PHE A 274 -19.51 6.89 10.35
C PHE A 274 -17.99 6.77 10.42
N GLN A 275 -17.35 7.53 11.33
CA GLN A 275 -15.90 7.48 11.49
C GLN A 275 -15.42 6.08 11.90
N GLN A 276 -16.08 5.46 12.87
CA GLN A 276 -15.76 4.09 13.28
C GLN A 276 -15.88 3.10 12.11
N LYS A 277 -16.96 3.18 11.33
CA LYS A 277 -17.15 2.29 10.16
C LYS A 277 -16.06 2.48 9.12
N ILE A 278 -15.69 3.71 8.77
CA ILE A 278 -14.66 3.94 7.75
C ILE A 278 -13.26 3.55 8.24
N ASP A 279 -12.99 3.69 9.55
CA ASP A 279 -11.76 3.22 10.18
C ASP A 279 -11.68 1.68 10.10
N GLU A 280 -12.73 0.97 10.52
CA GLU A 280 -12.83 -0.50 10.43
C GLU A 280 -12.65 -1.01 8.99
N MET A 281 -13.26 -0.36 8.01
CA MET A 281 -13.10 -0.70 6.60
C MET A 281 -11.68 -0.45 6.08
N THR A 282 -11.00 0.56 6.61
CA THR A 282 -9.62 0.85 6.24
C THR A 282 -8.66 -0.18 6.84
N ASP A 283 -8.89 -0.58 8.09
CA ASP A 283 -8.12 -1.64 8.75
C ASP A 283 -8.33 -2.98 8.04
N GLN A 284 -9.57 -3.32 7.66
CA GLN A 284 -9.86 -4.53 6.88
C GLN A 284 -9.18 -4.49 5.51
N TYR A 285 -9.22 -3.35 4.80
CA TYR A 285 -8.52 -3.18 3.53
C TYR A 285 -7.00 -3.43 3.68
N LEU A 286 -6.40 -2.88 4.74
CA LEU A 286 -4.97 -3.05 5.02
C LEU A 286 -4.65 -4.51 5.39
N ALA A 287 -5.52 -5.18 6.14
CA ALA A 287 -5.34 -6.59 6.49
C ALA A 287 -5.41 -7.50 5.26
N ASP A 288 -6.33 -7.24 4.33
CA ASP A 288 -6.55 -8.09 3.16
C ASP A 288 -5.56 -7.83 2.02
N TYR A 289 -5.20 -6.56 1.81
CA TYR A 289 -4.44 -6.12 0.63
C TYR A 289 -3.13 -5.42 0.93
N GLY A 290 -2.89 -5.03 2.19
CA GLY A 290 -1.78 -4.16 2.55
C GLY A 290 -1.91 -2.75 1.96
N ALA A 291 -0.87 -1.95 2.14
CA ALA A 291 -0.82 -0.61 1.55
C ALA A 291 -0.61 -0.66 0.03
N LEU A 292 -1.29 0.22 -0.70
CA LEU A 292 -1.18 0.37 -2.15
C LEU A 292 0.08 1.16 -2.53
N TYR A 293 1.04 0.53 -3.20
CA TYR A 293 2.27 1.18 -3.67
C TYR A 293 2.04 2.02 -4.93
N ARG A 294 2.68 3.18 -5.09
CA ARG A 294 2.42 4.12 -6.21
C ARG A 294 3.12 3.73 -7.51
N ASP A 295 4.06 2.79 -7.45
CA ASP A 295 4.96 2.42 -8.55
C ASP A 295 4.77 0.93 -8.93
N PHE A 296 3.66 0.60 -9.59
CA PHE A 296 3.41 -0.76 -10.10
C PHE A 296 4.21 -1.11 -11.36
N ASN A 297 4.81 -0.11 -12.02
CA ASN A 297 5.20 -0.22 -13.42
C ASN A 297 6.69 0.06 -13.65
N ALA A 298 7.55 -0.69 -12.98
CA ALA A 298 8.83 -1.02 -13.58
C ALA A 298 8.90 -2.53 -13.70
N LYS A 299 8.81 -3.04 -14.94
CA LYS A 299 9.10 -4.44 -15.20
C LYS A 299 10.56 -4.69 -14.76
N ILE A 300 10.73 -5.37 -13.64
CA ILE A 300 12.03 -5.83 -13.17
C ILE A 300 12.32 -7.10 -13.98
N ASN A 301 13.31 -7.04 -14.86
CA ASN A 301 13.72 -8.18 -15.68
C ASN A 301 14.93 -8.93 -15.09
N SER A 302 15.36 -8.56 -13.87
CA SER A 302 16.49 -9.21 -13.20
C SER A 302 16.04 -10.46 -12.46
N LYS A 303 16.90 -11.47 -12.38
CA LYS A 303 16.74 -12.56 -11.41
C LYS A 303 17.28 -12.10 -10.06
N THR A 304 16.44 -12.25 -9.04
CA THR A 304 16.71 -11.88 -7.65
C THR A 304 16.92 -13.15 -6.84
N PHE A 305 18.06 -13.25 -6.16
CA PHE A 305 18.41 -14.40 -5.34
C PHE A 305 18.31 -14.06 -3.86
N PHE A 306 17.66 -14.90 -3.06
CA PHE A 306 17.74 -14.83 -1.60
C PHE A 306 18.39 -16.09 -1.07
N VAL A 307 19.33 -15.94 -0.13
CA VAL A 307 19.93 -17.05 0.59
C VAL A 307 19.46 -16.98 2.04
N PHE A 308 18.77 -18.03 2.49
CA PHE A 308 18.24 -18.18 3.83
C PHE A 308 18.98 -19.30 4.58
N GLY A 309 19.44 -19.01 5.78
CA GLY A 309 20.17 -19.92 6.66
C GLY A 309 20.46 -19.22 7.99
N GLU A 310 20.65 -19.98 9.07
CA GLU A 310 20.85 -19.42 10.41
C GLU A 310 22.30 -19.02 10.69
N ASP A 311 23.28 -19.68 10.04
CA ASP A 311 24.70 -19.40 10.23
C ASP A 311 25.26 -18.52 9.10
N GLN A 312 25.88 -17.39 9.48
CA GLN A 312 26.42 -16.44 8.51
C GLN A 312 27.57 -17.01 7.68
N ALA A 313 28.41 -17.89 8.24
CA ALA A 313 29.52 -18.47 7.49
C ALA A 313 29.02 -19.46 6.43
N GLN A 314 27.96 -20.22 6.72
CA GLN A 314 27.27 -21.05 5.73
C GLN A 314 26.63 -20.21 4.63
N VAL A 315 25.93 -19.12 5.00
CA VAL A 315 25.34 -18.16 4.04
C VAL A 315 26.41 -17.54 3.15
N ASP A 316 27.56 -17.16 3.70
CA ASP A 316 28.68 -16.60 2.95
C ASP A 316 29.29 -17.59 1.96
N GLN A 317 29.36 -18.89 2.30
CA GLN A 317 29.79 -19.93 1.36
C GLN A 317 28.86 -20.04 0.16
N VAL A 318 27.55 -20.02 0.38
CA VAL A 318 26.56 -20.01 -0.73
C VAL A 318 26.70 -18.73 -1.55
N ASN A 319 26.84 -17.57 -0.89
CA ASN A 319 27.06 -16.29 -1.56
C ASN A 319 28.27 -16.34 -2.49
N ASP A 320 29.38 -16.93 -2.06
CA ASP A 320 30.59 -17.07 -2.87
C ASP A 320 30.39 -17.97 -4.09
N ILE A 321 29.64 -19.07 -3.95
CA ILE A 321 29.27 -19.92 -5.08
C ILE A 321 28.39 -19.16 -6.07
N LEU A 322 27.40 -18.40 -5.60
CA LEU A 322 26.54 -17.58 -6.46
C LEU A 322 27.32 -16.45 -7.15
N ARG A 323 28.27 -15.80 -6.46
CA ARG A 323 29.18 -14.80 -7.05
C ARG A 323 30.05 -15.40 -8.15
N ALA A 324 30.57 -16.62 -7.95
CA ALA A 324 31.32 -17.33 -8.98
C ALA A 324 30.47 -17.63 -10.23
N ASN A 325 29.14 -17.66 -10.08
CA ASN A 325 28.16 -17.80 -11.16
C ASN A 325 27.53 -16.46 -11.57
N GLN A 326 28.24 -15.35 -11.38
CA GLN A 326 27.89 -13.99 -11.85
C GLN A 326 26.68 -13.34 -11.16
N VAL A 327 26.19 -13.91 -10.05
CA VAL A 327 25.16 -13.25 -9.24
C VAL A 327 25.83 -12.22 -8.35
N LYS A 328 25.38 -10.96 -8.43
CA LYS A 328 25.85 -9.91 -7.52
C LYS A 328 25.22 -10.07 -6.13
N MET A 329 25.89 -10.81 -5.25
CA MET A 329 25.45 -11.03 -3.87
C MET A 329 25.94 -9.94 -2.92
N VAL A 330 25.03 -9.42 -2.11
CA VAL A 330 25.29 -8.49 -1.00
C VAL A 330 25.05 -9.22 0.34
N GLY A 331 25.91 -8.98 1.32
CA GLY A 331 25.85 -9.58 2.66
C GLY A 331 25.29 -8.63 3.73
N THR A 332 25.90 -8.66 4.91
CA THR A 332 25.51 -7.86 6.10
C THR A 332 25.65 -6.35 5.92
N GLU A 333 26.37 -5.91 4.89
CA GLU A 333 26.47 -4.51 4.49
C GLU A 333 25.21 -3.98 3.77
N ALA A 334 24.23 -4.84 3.50
CA ALA A 334 22.99 -4.48 2.83
C ALA A 334 22.09 -3.58 3.70
N ASP A 335 21.39 -2.63 3.06
CA ASP A 335 20.35 -1.82 3.75
C ASP A 335 19.25 -2.73 4.33
N SER A 336 19.05 -3.95 3.81
CA SER A 336 18.11 -4.93 4.36
C SER A 336 18.49 -5.44 5.75
N HIS A 337 19.78 -5.42 6.12
CA HIS A 337 20.25 -5.94 7.42
C HIS A 337 19.61 -5.17 8.57
N ALA A 338 19.67 -3.84 8.53
CA ALA A 338 19.10 -2.98 9.57
C ALA A 338 17.57 -3.15 9.71
N VAL A 339 16.88 -3.37 8.58
CA VAL A 339 15.43 -3.66 8.61
C VAL A 339 15.17 -5.02 9.25
N ALA A 340 15.98 -6.02 8.92
CA ALA A 340 15.87 -7.35 9.50
C ALA A 340 16.16 -7.35 11.01
N GLU A 341 17.13 -6.56 11.48
CA GLU A 341 17.38 -6.36 12.92
C GLU A 341 16.15 -5.81 13.64
N ASP A 342 15.60 -4.68 13.17
CA ASP A 342 14.42 -4.03 13.78
C ASP A 342 13.20 -4.97 13.82
N LEU A 343 12.87 -5.58 12.69
CA LEU A 343 11.71 -6.48 12.60
C LEU A 343 11.90 -7.76 13.42
N SER A 344 13.12 -8.32 13.45
CA SER A 344 13.43 -9.50 14.27
C SER A 344 13.24 -9.21 15.76
N GLU A 345 13.70 -8.06 16.24
CA GLU A 345 13.51 -7.65 17.63
C GLU A 345 12.01 -7.53 17.97
N ARG A 346 11.23 -6.93 17.06
CA ARG A 346 9.79 -6.75 17.24
C ARG A 346 9.00 -8.06 17.24
N LEU A 347 9.39 -9.02 16.39
CA LEU A 347 8.83 -10.38 16.36
C LEU A 347 9.16 -11.13 17.65
N ASN A 348 10.42 -11.08 18.09
CA ASN A 348 10.89 -11.73 19.31
C ASN A 348 10.22 -11.18 20.57
N ASN A 349 9.87 -9.89 20.57
CA ASN A 349 9.14 -9.24 21.65
C ASN A 349 7.61 -9.41 21.55
N GLU A 350 7.10 -10.24 20.63
CA GLU A 350 5.67 -10.48 20.37
C GLU A 350 4.85 -9.20 20.09
N THR A 351 5.52 -8.13 19.63
CA THR A 351 4.85 -6.87 19.22
C THR A 351 4.25 -6.97 17.82
N LEU A 352 4.59 -8.02 17.09
CA LEU A 352 4.13 -8.34 15.75
C LEU A 352 3.67 -9.79 15.68
N ASN A 353 2.61 -10.05 14.91
CA ASN A 353 2.16 -11.40 14.63
C ASN A 353 2.87 -11.94 13.39
N VAL A 354 3.66 -13.02 13.55
CA VAL A 354 4.44 -13.66 12.48
C VAL A 354 3.62 -14.01 11.23
N LYS A 355 2.33 -14.31 11.38
CA LYS A 355 1.46 -14.68 10.26
C LYS A 355 0.97 -13.50 9.44
N THR A 356 0.86 -12.31 10.04
CA THR A 356 0.18 -11.16 9.42
C THR A 356 1.06 -9.91 9.32
N TYR A 357 2.22 -9.88 9.97
CA TYR A 357 3.10 -8.70 9.99
C TYR A 357 3.53 -8.18 8.60
N PRO A 358 3.68 -8.97 7.52
CA PRO A 358 4.05 -8.42 6.22
C PRO A 358 2.99 -7.48 5.61
N LEU A 359 1.77 -7.52 6.13
CA LEU A 359 0.63 -6.67 5.76
C LEU A 359 0.34 -5.62 6.83
N ASP A 360 0.98 -5.71 8.01
CA ASP A 360 0.73 -4.83 9.14
C ASP A 360 1.24 -3.42 8.84
N TYR A 361 0.34 -2.46 9.05
CA TYR A 361 0.62 -1.05 8.87
C TYR A 361 1.70 -0.52 9.83
N LEU A 362 1.91 -1.16 10.99
CA LEU A 362 2.97 -0.81 11.94
C LEU A 362 4.39 -1.05 11.44
N VAL A 363 4.56 -1.79 10.34
CA VAL A 363 5.87 -2.09 9.73
C VAL A 363 5.97 -1.62 8.28
N VAL A 364 5.03 -0.77 7.87
CA VAL A 364 4.94 -0.31 6.47
C VAL A 364 6.17 0.51 6.04
N GLU A 365 6.84 1.18 6.98
CA GLU A 365 8.08 1.91 6.70
C GLU A 365 9.24 0.95 6.43
N GLN A 366 9.43 -0.07 7.27
CA GLN A 366 10.41 -1.15 7.08
C GLN A 366 10.19 -1.86 5.75
N LYS A 367 8.93 -2.16 5.43
CA LYS A 367 8.54 -2.77 4.15
C LYS A 367 8.89 -1.88 2.95
N GLU A 368 8.64 -0.57 3.04
CA GLU A 368 9.01 0.39 1.99
C GLU A 368 10.54 0.51 1.84
N GLU A 369 11.29 0.44 2.93
CA GLU A 369 12.76 0.45 2.90
C GLU A 369 13.31 -0.77 2.18
N LEU A 370 12.80 -1.97 2.51
CA LEU A 370 13.09 -3.19 1.75
C LEU A 370 12.66 -3.07 0.28
N ASN A 371 11.44 -2.59 0.00
CA ASN A 371 10.95 -2.41 -1.36
C ASN A 371 11.89 -1.52 -2.20
N ASN A 372 12.29 -0.37 -1.65
CA ASN A 372 13.20 0.55 -2.30
C ASN A 372 14.60 -0.07 -2.50
N TYR A 373 15.11 -0.78 -1.50
CA TYR A 373 16.39 -1.47 -1.60
C TYR A 373 16.37 -2.54 -2.70
N LEU A 374 15.39 -3.44 -2.68
CA LEU A 374 15.23 -4.50 -3.67
C LEU A 374 15.08 -3.91 -5.08
N ARG A 375 14.15 -2.97 -5.25
CA ARG A 375 13.89 -2.32 -6.55
C ARG A 375 15.10 -1.58 -7.10
N LYS A 376 15.89 -0.91 -6.26
CA LYS A 376 17.08 -0.15 -6.67
C LYS A 376 18.16 -1.08 -7.24
N ASN A 377 18.39 -2.22 -6.61
CA ASN A 377 19.39 -3.19 -7.04
C ASN A 377 18.91 -3.99 -8.26
N ALA A 378 17.68 -4.49 -8.23
CA ALA A 378 17.06 -5.25 -9.31
C ALA A 378 16.96 -4.48 -10.64
N LYS A 379 16.94 -3.14 -10.60
CA LYS A 379 16.97 -2.30 -11.81
C LYS A 379 18.36 -2.12 -12.43
N ARG A 380 19.42 -2.39 -11.67
CA ARG A 380 20.81 -2.12 -12.08
C ARG A 380 21.52 -3.35 -12.60
N GLU A 381 21.10 -4.52 -12.15
CA GLU A 381 21.83 -5.77 -12.31
C GLU A 381 20.93 -6.83 -12.92
N ALA A 382 21.46 -7.65 -13.83
CA ALA A 382 20.67 -8.74 -14.43
C ALA A 382 20.49 -9.93 -13.47
N LEU A 383 21.51 -10.24 -12.68
CA LEU A 383 21.53 -11.28 -11.65
C LEU A 383 22.04 -10.65 -10.35
N TRP A 384 21.23 -10.63 -9.30
CA TRP A 384 21.64 -10.05 -8.01
C TRP A 384 20.94 -10.74 -6.85
N GLY A 385 21.46 -10.61 -5.64
CA GLY A 385 20.80 -11.19 -4.49
C GLY A 385 21.30 -10.68 -3.15
N ILE A 386 20.64 -11.17 -2.11
CA ILE A 386 20.96 -10.90 -0.70
C ILE A 386 21.16 -12.24 -0.01
N GLY A 387 22.25 -12.37 0.73
CA GLY A 387 22.48 -13.50 1.62
C GLY A 387 23.06 -13.01 2.93
N ASP A 388 22.22 -12.96 3.95
CA ASP A 388 22.53 -12.48 5.28
C ASP A 388 21.68 -13.29 6.25
N ALA A 389 22.31 -13.94 7.23
CA ALA A 389 21.62 -14.81 8.17
C ALA A 389 20.51 -14.08 8.94
N LYS A 390 20.65 -12.76 9.18
CA LYS A 390 19.62 -11.97 9.84
C LYS A 390 18.33 -11.89 9.03
N ASN A 391 18.39 -11.97 7.70
CA ASN A 391 17.20 -11.97 6.85
C ASN A 391 16.33 -13.23 7.00
N ASN A 392 16.88 -14.32 7.56
CA ASN A 392 16.13 -15.54 7.87
C ASN A 392 14.97 -15.27 8.84
N GLU A 393 15.17 -14.30 9.75
CA GLU A 393 14.16 -13.90 10.74
C GLU A 393 12.92 -13.23 10.13
N ILE A 394 13.07 -12.68 8.92
CA ILE A 394 12.06 -11.87 8.23
C ILE A 394 11.70 -12.41 6.84
N VAL A 395 11.82 -13.72 6.65
CA VAL A 395 11.57 -14.40 5.37
C VAL A 395 10.19 -14.08 4.78
N GLU A 396 9.15 -13.95 5.62
CA GLU A 396 7.80 -13.62 5.16
C GLU A 396 7.74 -12.19 4.60
N MET A 397 8.44 -11.23 5.20
CA MET A 397 8.52 -9.86 4.71
C MET A 397 9.26 -9.79 3.37
N LEU A 398 10.43 -10.40 3.26
CA LEU A 398 11.24 -10.38 2.04
C LEU A 398 10.52 -11.03 0.86
N THR A 399 9.96 -12.22 1.08
CA THR A 399 9.17 -12.92 0.05
C THR A 399 7.92 -12.14 -0.32
N ASN A 400 7.26 -11.47 0.63
CA ASN A 400 6.12 -10.61 0.35
C ASN A 400 6.49 -9.38 -0.49
N VAL A 401 7.54 -8.66 -0.12
CA VAL A 401 8.03 -7.51 -0.90
C VAL A 401 8.44 -7.96 -2.31
N SER A 402 9.14 -9.09 -2.44
CA SER A 402 9.56 -9.61 -3.75
C SER A 402 8.37 -9.94 -4.65
N ARG A 403 7.30 -10.53 -4.08
CA ARG A 403 6.05 -10.83 -4.78
C ARG A 403 5.32 -9.57 -5.23
N GLU A 404 5.20 -8.57 -4.36
CA GLU A 404 4.57 -7.28 -4.68
C GLU A 404 5.34 -6.49 -5.76
N LEU A 405 6.66 -6.68 -5.81
CA LEU A 405 7.50 -6.15 -6.89
C LEU A 405 7.35 -6.90 -8.22
N GLY A 406 6.74 -8.09 -8.20
CA GLY A 406 6.72 -9.00 -9.35
C GLY A 406 8.13 -9.42 -9.76
N ALA A 407 9.05 -9.54 -8.81
CA ALA A 407 10.43 -9.90 -9.08
C ALA A 407 10.55 -11.40 -9.41
N ASP A 408 11.37 -11.72 -10.41
CA ASP A 408 11.79 -13.09 -10.70
C ASP A 408 12.70 -13.58 -9.57
N THR A 409 12.12 -14.31 -8.61
CA THR A 409 12.74 -14.61 -7.32
C THR A 409 13.19 -16.06 -7.27
N HIS A 410 14.43 -16.28 -6.85
CA HIS A 410 15.06 -17.59 -6.70
C HIS A 410 15.62 -17.71 -5.29
N ASN A 411 15.16 -18.70 -4.51
CA ASN A 411 15.61 -18.84 -3.12
C ASN A 411 16.57 -20.02 -2.95
N VAL A 412 17.59 -19.86 -2.13
CA VAL A 412 18.42 -20.96 -1.63
C VAL A 412 18.16 -21.07 -0.14
N VAL A 413 17.79 -22.27 0.33
CA VAL A 413 17.56 -22.57 1.74
C VAL A 413 18.65 -23.51 2.21
N ILE A 414 19.41 -23.08 3.21
CA ILE A 414 20.41 -23.91 3.88
C ILE A 414 19.71 -24.61 5.04
N ALA A 415 19.73 -25.95 5.03
CA ALA A 415 19.13 -26.78 6.07
C ALA A 415 20.23 -27.48 6.86
N ASP A 416 20.20 -27.31 8.18
CA ASP A 416 21.05 -28.07 9.10
C ASP A 416 20.49 -29.48 9.35
N ASP A 417 21.34 -30.39 9.80
CA ASP A 417 20.91 -31.68 10.35
C ASP A 417 20.28 -31.46 11.73
N LEU A 418 18.94 -31.41 11.76
CA LEU A 418 18.19 -31.19 12.99
C LEU A 418 18.34 -32.35 13.99
N THR A 419 18.72 -33.55 13.52
CA THR A 419 18.92 -34.71 14.41
C THR A 419 20.18 -34.60 15.26
N ALA A 420 21.08 -33.67 14.91
CA ALA A 420 22.27 -33.37 15.68
C ALA A 420 22.02 -32.40 16.86
N ILE A 421 20.80 -31.84 17.01
CA ILE A 421 20.47 -30.89 18.07
C ILE A 421 19.90 -31.64 19.27
N ASP A 422 20.69 -31.69 20.35
CA ASP A 422 20.32 -32.39 21.59
C ASP A 422 19.37 -31.59 22.49
N ASP A 423 19.50 -30.26 22.54
CA ASP A 423 18.67 -29.42 23.40
C ASP A 423 17.24 -29.30 22.84
N PRO A 424 16.20 -29.75 23.56
CA PRO A 424 14.83 -29.76 23.03
C PRO A 424 14.27 -28.38 22.70
N ARG A 425 14.75 -27.31 23.37
CA ARG A 425 14.31 -25.95 23.11
C ARG A 425 14.98 -25.41 21.85
N GLU A 426 16.28 -25.60 21.71
CA GLU A 426 17.03 -25.24 20.50
C GLU A 426 16.49 -26.01 19.29
N LEU A 427 16.24 -27.31 19.43
CA LEU A 427 15.68 -28.14 18.37
C LEU A 427 14.32 -27.61 17.88
N ARG A 428 13.43 -27.27 18.82
CA ARG A 428 12.13 -26.70 18.46
C ARG A 428 12.28 -25.38 17.70
N ILE A 429 13.15 -24.49 18.17
CA ILE A 429 13.36 -23.17 17.53
C ILE A 429 13.88 -23.38 16.10
N ALA A 430 14.89 -24.24 15.92
CA ALA A 430 15.44 -24.57 14.61
C ALA A 430 14.38 -25.17 13.66
N ILE A 431 13.53 -26.09 14.15
CA ILE A 431 12.40 -26.63 13.39
C ILE A 431 11.43 -25.52 12.98
N GLN A 432 11.06 -24.64 13.91
CA GLN A 432 10.13 -23.53 13.65
C GLN A 432 10.69 -22.57 12.61
N HIS A 433 11.97 -22.22 12.69
CA HIS A 433 12.64 -21.34 11.73
C HIS A 433 12.75 -21.96 10.33
N LEU A 434 13.16 -23.23 10.24
CA LEU A 434 13.27 -23.93 8.96
C LEU A 434 11.89 -24.06 8.29
N ILE A 435 10.85 -24.39 9.05
CA ILE A 435 9.48 -24.50 8.54
C ILE A 435 8.91 -23.14 8.11
N ARG A 436 9.17 -22.06 8.85
CA ARG A 436 8.84 -20.69 8.42
C ARG A 436 9.46 -20.37 7.07
N THR A 437 10.74 -20.67 6.93
CA THR A 437 11.51 -20.41 5.71
C THR A 437 10.96 -21.19 4.53
N LEU A 438 10.82 -22.52 4.67
CA LEU A 438 10.31 -23.40 3.60
C LEU A 438 8.89 -23.02 3.17
N HIS A 439 8.00 -22.72 4.12
CA HIS A 439 6.63 -22.29 3.83
C HIS A 439 6.59 -20.95 3.08
N ALA A 440 7.42 -19.98 3.47
CA ALA A 440 7.45 -18.67 2.83
C ALA A 440 8.00 -18.70 1.39
N VAL A 441 8.91 -19.64 1.08
CA VAL A 441 9.55 -19.76 -0.24
C VAL A 441 8.89 -20.78 -1.17
N GLU A 442 7.84 -21.49 -0.74
CA GLU A 442 7.28 -22.64 -1.46
C GLU A 442 6.77 -22.34 -2.88
N ARG A 443 6.42 -21.07 -3.16
CA ARG A 443 5.85 -20.62 -4.44
C ARG A 443 6.90 -20.31 -5.51
N PRO A 444 7.87 -19.40 -5.28
CA PRO A 444 8.97 -19.17 -6.22
C PRO A 444 9.89 -20.40 -6.35
N PRO A 445 10.67 -20.51 -7.44
CA PRO A 445 11.75 -21.48 -7.51
C PRO A 445 12.66 -21.39 -6.27
N TYR A 446 12.87 -22.51 -5.58
CA TYR A 446 13.84 -22.58 -4.50
C TYR A 446 14.70 -23.84 -4.59
N GLN A 447 15.86 -23.83 -3.95
CA GLN A 447 16.78 -24.97 -3.85
C GLN A 447 17.17 -25.16 -2.38
N VAL A 448 16.96 -26.36 -1.85
CA VAL A 448 17.46 -26.75 -0.53
C VAL A 448 18.90 -27.24 -0.67
N ILE A 449 19.75 -26.92 0.29
CA ILE A 449 21.12 -27.44 0.39
C ILE A 449 21.39 -27.82 1.84
N MET A 450 21.95 -29.00 2.07
CA MET A 450 22.36 -29.40 3.42
C MET A 450 23.65 -28.68 3.81
N ALA A 451 23.70 -28.15 5.04
CA ALA A 451 24.82 -27.36 5.56
C ALA A 451 26.17 -28.12 5.50
N ASP A 452 26.16 -29.42 5.76
CA ASP A 452 27.34 -30.29 5.70
C ASP A 452 27.82 -30.59 4.27
N GLN A 453 27.02 -30.27 3.26
CA GLN A 453 27.28 -30.54 1.84
C GLN A 453 27.67 -29.29 1.03
N LEU A 454 27.78 -28.11 1.65
CA LEU A 454 28.03 -26.83 0.96
C LEU A 454 29.30 -26.85 0.11
N ALA A 455 30.37 -27.49 0.60
CA ALA A 455 31.66 -27.56 -0.08
C ALA A 455 31.75 -28.62 -1.19
N THR A 456 30.71 -29.42 -1.43
CA THR A 456 30.79 -30.53 -2.39
C THR A 456 30.72 -30.05 -3.84
N PRO A 457 31.41 -30.72 -4.79
CA PRO A 457 31.28 -30.42 -6.22
C PRO A 457 29.84 -30.60 -6.75
N ALA A 458 29.07 -31.50 -6.13
CA ALA A 458 27.66 -31.70 -6.47
C ALA A 458 26.85 -30.44 -6.16
N THR A 459 26.97 -29.90 -4.95
CA THR A 459 26.31 -28.64 -4.57
C THR A 459 26.69 -27.47 -5.48
N GLN A 460 27.97 -27.34 -5.84
CA GLN A 460 28.41 -26.30 -6.77
C GLN A 460 27.76 -26.44 -8.16
N ALA A 461 27.65 -27.68 -8.66
CA ALA A 461 26.98 -27.96 -9.93
C ALA A 461 25.47 -27.67 -9.86
N THR A 462 24.81 -28.05 -8.76
CA THR A 462 23.38 -27.78 -8.51
C THR A 462 23.11 -26.28 -8.47
N LEU A 463 23.87 -25.50 -7.70
CA LEU A 463 23.70 -24.04 -7.62
C LEU A 463 23.96 -23.34 -8.96
N LYS A 464 24.97 -23.80 -9.72
CA LYS A 464 25.23 -23.30 -11.07
C LYS A 464 24.04 -23.55 -12.01
N ALA A 465 23.45 -24.74 -11.96
CA ALA A 465 22.25 -25.05 -12.74
C ALA A 465 21.07 -24.20 -12.29
N PHE A 466 20.90 -24.00 -10.98
CA PHE A 466 19.82 -23.21 -10.39
C PHE A 466 19.83 -21.74 -10.84
N VAL A 467 21.01 -21.12 -10.98
CA VAL A 467 21.15 -19.75 -11.52
C VAL A 467 20.66 -19.65 -12.97
N ALA A 468 20.82 -20.73 -13.75
CA ALA A 468 20.39 -20.78 -15.15
C ALA A 468 18.88 -21.08 -15.30
N THR A 469 18.20 -21.53 -14.26
CA THR A 469 16.77 -21.86 -14.28
C THR A 469 15.94 -20.61 -14.60
N GLU A 470 14.96 -20.74 -15.50
CA GLU A 470 13.96 -19.71 -15.77
C GLU A 470 12.74 -19.94 -14.87
N PRO A 471 12.04 -18.88 -14.44
CA PRO A 471 10.84 -19.05 -13.64
C PRO A 471 9.79 -19.87 -14.39
N THR A 472 9.28 -20.90 -13.73
CA THR A 472 8.04 -21.54 -14.16
C THR A 472 6.90 -20.54 -14.03
N LYS A 473 6.33 -20.11 -15.16
CA LYS A 473 5.19 -19.17 -15.23
C LYS A 473 3.88 -19.69 -14.59
N ALA A 474 3.90 -20.88 -14.00
CA ALA A 474 2.77 -21.46 -13.31
C ALA A 474 3.08 -21.43 -11.81
N ASP A 475 2.15 -20.89 -11.02
CA ASP A 475 2.11 -21.21 -9.60
C ASP A 475 2.17 -22.74 -9.49
N GLN A 476 3.13 -23.27 -8.73
CA GLN A 476 3.05 -24.68 -8.38
C GLN A 476 1.72 -24.88 -7.67
N PRO A 477 0.88 -25.83 -8.08
CA PRO A 477 -0.39 -26.07 -7.40
C PRO A 477 -0.09 -26.35 -5.94
N THR A 478 -0.56 -25.48 -5.05
CA THR A 478 -0.68 -25.81 -3.63
C THR A 478 -1.50 -27.08 -3.57
N ASP A 479 -0.95 -28.14 -2.97
CA ASP A 479 -1.68 -29.39 -2.82
C ASP A 479 -2.92 -29.11 -1.96
N SER A 480 -4.07 -28.95 -2.61
CA SER A 480 -5.33 -28.55 -1.99
C SER A 480 -6.15 -29.75 -1.53
N LYS A 481 -5.58 -30.96 -1.64
CA LYS A 481 -6.19 -32.17 -1.11
C LYS A 481 -5.63 -32.41 0.29
N PRO A 482 -6.48 -32.68 1.28
CA PRO A 482 -6.05 -33.11 2.60
C PRO A 482 -5.53 -34.55 2.49
N ASP A 483 -4.32 -34.71 1.98
CA ASP A 483 -3.54 -35.91 2.20
C ASP A 483 -2.96 -35.80 3.62
N GLU A 484 -3.61 -36.48 4.57
CA GLU A 484 -3.18 -36.51 5.97
C GLU A 484 -2.00 -37.48 6.20
N THR A 485 -1.43 -38.08 5.15
CA THR A 485 -0.33 -39.07 5.26
C THR A 485 0.88 -38.52 6.04
N PHE A 486 1.10 -37.21 6.01
CA PHE A 486 2.19 -36.54 6.73
C PHE A 486 1.77 -35.80 8.00
N LYS A 487 0.50 -35.92 8.41
CA LYS A 487 -0.01 -35.19 9.58
C LYS A 487 0.61 -35.74 10.85
N LEU A 488 1.23 -34.85 11.62
CA LEU A 488 1.87 -35.20 12.88
C LEU A 488 0.85 -35.64 13.94
N ARG A 489 1.32 -36.43 14.90
CA ARG A 489 0.54 -36.80 16.07
C ARG A 489 0.61 -35.68 17.10
N THR A 490 -0.47 -35.52 17.86
CA THR A 490 -0.51 -34.62 19.02
C THR A 490 -0.39 -35.44 20.31
N PRO A 491 0.51 -35.09 21.27
CA PRO A 491 1.46 -33.99 21.23
C PRO A 491 2.60 -34.26 20.22
N ILE A 492 3.12 -33.17 19.63
CA ILE A 492 4.21 -33.25 18.65
C ILE A 492 5.48 -33.81 19.32
N ASP A 493 6.06 -34.84 18.71
CA ASP A 493 7.42 -35.31 19.00
C ASP A 493 8.40 -34.57 18.08
N PHE A 494 9.11 -33.58 18.63
CA PHE A 494 10.05 -32.78 17.85
C PHE A 494 11.27 -33.57 17.36
N GLN A 495 11.62 -34.71 17.97
CA GLN A 495 12.69 -35.58 17.47
C GLN A 495 12.23 -36.36 16.23
N GLU A 496 10.97 -36.83 16.21
CA GLU A 496 10.36 -37.42 15.01
C GLU A 496 10.27 -36.40 13.87
N VAL A 497 9.88 -35.16 14.19
CA VAL A 497 9.88 -34.05 13.22
C VAL A 497 11.28 -33.77 12.70
N ALA A 498 12.29 -33.71 13.57
CA ALA A 498 13.68 -33.49 13.19
C ALA A 498 14.17 -34.52 12.16
N GLY A 499 13.96 -35.81 12.44
CA GLY A 499 14.37 -36.88 11.54
C GLY A 499 13.63 -36.84 10.20
N THR A 500 12.32 -36.58 10.23
CA THR A 500 11.50 -36.50 9.02
C THR A 500 11.89 -35.31 8.16
N LEU A 501 11.99 -34.12 8.76
CA LEU A 501 12.29 -32.88 8.05
C LEU A 501 13.72 -32.88 7.48
N THR A 502 14.70 -33.39 8.24
CA THR A 502 16.09 -33.56 7.76
C THR A 502 16.13 -34.49 6.55
N ALA A 503 15.51 -35.67 6.63
CA ALA A 503 15.49 -36.63 5.52
C ALA A 503 14.80 -36.08 4.27
N LEU A 504 13.73 -35.29 4.44
CA LEU A 504 13.04 -34.64 3.31
C LEU A 504 13.91 -33.53 2.69
N CYS A 505 14.62 -32.74 3.51
CA CYS A 505 15.57 -31.73 3.03
C CYS A 505 16.74 -32.35 2.27
N GLU A 506 17.31 -33.45 2.77
CA GLU A 506 18.37 -34.20 2.08
C GLU A 506 17.90 -34.71 0.70
N GLN A 507 16.71 -35.28 0.64
CA GLN A 507 16.12 -35.75 -0.62
C GLN A 507 15.88 -34.61 -1.60
N ALA A 508 15.31 -33.49 -1.13
CA ALA A 508 15.07 -32.31 -1.95
C ALA A 508 16.36 -31.60 -2.40
N SER A 509 17.43 -31.68 -1.60
CA SER A 509 18.77 -31.18 -1.95
C SER A 509 19.37 -31.94 -3.13
N GLN A 510 19.10 -33.24 -3.24
CA GLN A 510 19.66 -34.12 -4.28
C GLN A 510 18.78 -34.23 -5.53
N ASP A 511 17.46 -34.13 -5.37
CA ASP A 511 16.48 -34.33 -6.44
C ASP A 511 15.32 -33.34 -6.31
N SER A 512 15.23 -32.40 -7.26
CA SER A 512 14.18 -31.38 -7.29
C SER A 512 12.76 -31.95 -7.36
N THR A 513 12.58 -33.20 -7.82
CA THR A 513 11.26 -33.85 -7.84
C THR A 513 10.73 -34.18 -6.44
N LYS A 514 11.60 -34.21 -5.42
CA LYS A 514 11.26 -34.47 -4.01
C LYS A 514 10.76 -33.25 -3.27
N GLN A 515 10.93 -32.07 -3.85
CA GLN A 515 10.52 -30.80 -3.26
C GLN A 515 9.01 -30.70 -3.02
N ALA A 516 8.19 -31.31 -3.89
CA ALA A 516 6.74 -31.38 -3.70
C ALA A 516 6.35 -32.13 -2.41
N THR A 517 7.08 -33.20 -2.07
CA THR A 517 6.86 -33.95 -0.82
C THR A 517 7.27 -33.14 0.40
N LEU A 518 8.40 -32.42 0.33
CA LEU A 518 8.84 -31.50 1.38
C LEU A 518 7.80 -30.39 1.62
N ASN A 519 7.36 -29.71 0.56
CA ASN A 519 6.32 -28.69 0.63
C ASN A 519 5.05 -29.22 1.29
N HIS A 520 4.59 -30.40 0.87
CA HIS A 520 3.38 -31.00 1.43
C HIS A 520 3.49 -31.28 2.93
N PHE A 521 4.62 -31.83 3.41
CA PHE A 521 4.87 -31.99 4.84
C PHE A 521 4.83 -30.66 5.60
N VAL A 522 5.46 -29.62 5.03
CA VAL A 522 5.49 -28.27 5.62
C VAL A 522 4.08 -27.69 5.69
N SER A 523 3.33 -27.66 4.59
CA SER A 523 1.99 -27.04 4.55
C SER A 523 0.99 -27.73 5.49
N VAL A 524 1.03 -29.05 5.62
CA VAL A 524 0.10 -29.80 6.50
C VAL A 524 0.37 -29.54 7.98
N ASN A 525 1.63 -29.31 8.37
CA ASN A 525 2.04 -29.23 9.79
C ASN A 525 2.43 -27.82 10.25
N TYR A 526 2.48 -26.84 9.35
CA TYR A 526 2.93 -25.46 9.62
C TYR A 526 2.27 -24.84 10.85
N ASP A 527 0.93 -24.87 10.89
CA ASP A 527 0.18 -24.24 11.97
C ASP A 527 0.36 -24.96 13.31
N GLU A 528 0.42 -26.29 13.32
CA GLU A 528 0.57 -27.05 14.56
C GLU A 528 1.94 -26.79 15.17
N ILE A 529 3.00 -26.82 14.36
CA ILE A 529 4.38 -26.61 14.80
C ILE A 529 4.62 -25.19 15.31
N LEU A 530 4.08 -24.17 14.64
CA LEU A 530 4.23 -22.78 15.08
C LEU A 530 3.40 -22.43 16.31
N ASN A 531 2.29 -23.13 16.56
CA ASN A 531 1.43 -22.86 17.71
C ASN A 531 1.93 -23.53 19.00
N VAL A 532 2.92 -24.43 18.96
CA VAL A 532 3.50 -25.02 20.17
C VAL A 532 4.28 -23.97 20.96
N LYS A 533 3.69 -23.49 22.05
CA LYS A 533 4.36 -22.60 23.00
C LYS A 533 5.38 -23.37 23.85
N GLY A 534 6.48 -22.70 24.21
CA GLY A 534 7.34 -23.11 25.34
C GLY A 534 6.51 -23.46 26.56
N ASP A 535 6.84 -24.56 27.24
CA ASP A 535 6.28 -24.88 28.55
C ASP A 535 6.22 -23.59 29.38
N GLN A 536 5.00 -23.21 29.78
CA GLN A 536 4.71 -22.01 30.57
C GLN A 536 5.24 -22.07 32.01
N TYR A 537 6.26 -22.90 32.29
CA TYR A 537 6.79 -23.14 33.63
C TYR A 537 8.16 -22.50 33.92
N ALA A 538 8.76 -21.76 32.98
CA ALA A 538 10.08 -21.15 33.21
C ALA A 538 10.08 -19.64 33.59
N ASN A 539 8.94 -18.93 33.48
CA ASN A 539 8.87 -17.50 33.82
C ASN A 539 8.56 -17.20 35.31
N SER A 540 8.67 -18.18 36.21
CA SER A 540 8.55 -17.96 37.66
C SER A 540 9.88 -17.85 38.41
N VAL A 541 11.03 -17.82 37.71
CA VAL A 541 12.34 -17.61 38.36
C VAL A 541 13.16 -16.57 37.61
N ARG A 542 12.78 -15.30 37.77
CA ARG A 542 13.67 -14.13 37.74
C ARG A 542 12.96 -12.97 38.46
N ASN A 543 13.19 -12.94 39.78
CA ASN A 543 13.18 -11.70 40.57
C ASN A 543 14.34 -10.82 40.15
#